data_AF-A0A7Y0BSF6-F1
#
_entry.id   AF-A0A7Y0BSF6-F1
#
_cell.length_a   1.000
_cell.length_b   1.000
_cell.length_c   1.000
_cell.angle_alpha   90.00
_cell.angle_beta   90.00
_cell.angle_gamma   90.00
#
_symmetry.space_group_name_H-M   'P 1'
#
loop_
_entity.id
_entity.type
_entity.pdbx_description
1 polymer ?
#
loop_
_entity_poly.entity_id
_entity_poly.type
_entity_poly.pdbx_seq_one_letter_code
_entity_poly.pdbx_strand_id
1 'polypeptide(L)'
;MSFRIHEDAGYNVTYEKLIAAVRKSVAGNWWYEPTSFYAFESELGISDLAATLKAAIRSDRDLIILGMPDFKSGRIIGKCDDQDIFKIIPFMKNV
;
A
#
# COMPACT_ATOMS: atom_id res chain seq x y z
N MET A 1 -4.19 -4.58 -0.25
CA MET A 1 -5.39 -4.98 0.52
C MET A 1 -4.95 -5.14 1.96
N SER A 2 -5.56 -4.43 2.90
CA SER A 2 -5.30 -4.60 4.34
C SER A 2 -6.57 -5.16 4.99
N PHE A 3 -6.40 -6.11 5.90
CA PHE A 3 -7.49 -6.79 6.59
C PHE A 3 -7.10 -6.95 8.06
N ARG A 4 -8.09 -6.85 8.95
CA ARG A 4 -7.91 -7.07 10.38
C ARG A 4 -8.70 -8.32 10.76
N ILE A 5 -7.99 -9.34 11.26
CA ILE A 5 -8.61 -10.55 11.82
C ILE A 5 -8.57 -10.39 13.33
N HIS A 6 -9.69 -10.67 14.00
CA HIS A 6 -9.75 -10.63 15.45
C HIS A 6 -8.83 -11.71 16.04
N GLU A 7 -8.06 -11.36 17.07
CA GLU A 7 -7.10 -12.26 17.68
C GLU A 7 -7.82 -13.20 18.67
N ASP A 8 -8.27 -14.34 18.13
CA ASP A 8 -8.91 -15.41 18.88
C ASP A 8 -8.36 -16.79 18.46
N ALA A 9 -8.93 -17.87 19.01
CA ALA A 9 -8.52 -19.24 18.70
C ALA A 9 -8.68 -19.62 17.21
N GLY A 10 -9.49 -18.86 16.44
CA GLY A 10 -9.74 -19.06 15.02
C GLY A 10 -8.89 -18.17 14.09
N TYR A 11 -8.05 -17.28 14.64
CA TYR A 11 -7.25 -16.32 13.88
C TYR A 11 -6.48 -16.98 12.73
N ASN A 12 -5.65 -17.98 13.03
CA ASN A 12 -4.78 -18.63 12.04
C ASN A 12 -5.60 -19.32 10.93
N VAL A 13 -6.71 -19.96 11.28
CA VAL A 13 -7.58 -20.65 10.31
C VAL A 13 -8.22 -19.64 9.35
N THR A 14 -8.66 -18.50 9.88
CA THR A 14 -9.27 -17.42 9.09
C THR A 14 -8.24 -16.76 8.18
N TYR A 15 -7.04 -16.54 8.71
CA TYR A 15 -5.91 -15.99 7.97
C TYR A 15 -5.55 -16.85 6.76
N GLU A 16 -5.30 -18.16 6.98
CA GLU A 16 -4.93 -19.08 5.91
C GLU A 16 -6.00 -19.19 4.81
N LYS A 17 -7.29 -19.23 5.20
CA LYS A 17 -8.41 -19.23 4.24
C LYS A 17 -8.41 -17.97 3.37
N LEU A 18 -8.19 -16.81 3.97
CA LEU A 18 -8.13 -15.54 3.24
C LEU A 18 -6.97 -15.54 2.24
N ILE A 19 -5.79 -15.96 2.66
CA ILE A 19 -4.59 -15.99 1.79
C ILE A 19 -4.76 -16.99 0.65
N ALA A 20 -5.33 -18.17 0.92
CA ALA A 20 -5.64 -19.13 -0.13
C ALA A 20 -6.63 -18.56 -1.17
N ALA A 21 -7.65 -17.83 -0.73
CA ALA A 21 -8.61 -17.19 -1.64
C ALA A 21 -7.94 -16.13 -2.54
N VAL A 22 -7.04 -15.31 -1.98
CA VAL A 22 -6.29 -14.30 -2.76
C VAL A 22 -5.35 -14.99 -3.76
N ARG A 23 -4.59 -16.00 -3.34
CA ARG A 23 -3.71 -16.78 -4.23
C ARG A 23 -4.45 -17.38 -5.42
N LYS A 24 -5.68 -17.85 -5.20
CA LYS A 24 -6.52 -18.40 -6.27
C LYS A 24 -7.02 -17.33 -7.24
N SER A 25 -7.14 -16.09 -6.78
CA SER A 25 -7.82 -15.00 -7.51
C SER A 25 -6.85 -14.05 -8.23
N VAL A 26 -5.58 -14.04 -7.84
CA VAL A 26 -4.56 -13.15 -8.40
C VAL A 26 -3.55 -13.98 -9.20
N ALA A 27 -3.52 -13.80 -10.51
CA ALA A 27 -2.52 -14.41 -11.37
C ALA A 27 -1.26 -13.54 -11.39
N GLY A 28 -0.12 -14.06 -10.91
CA GLY A 28 1.20 -13.39 -10.96
C GLY A 28 1.88 -13.20 -9.61
N ASN A 29 2.95 -12.41 -9.61
CA ASN A 29 3.67 -12.00 -8.39
C ASN A 29 2.84 -10.98 -7.63
N TRP A 30 2.57 -11.23 -6.35
CA TRP A 30 1.80 -10.32 -5.50
C TRP A 30 2.51 -10.12 -4.16
N TRP A 31 2.43 -8.89 -3.65
CA TRP A 31 3.11 -8.45 -2.43
C TRP A 31 2.32 -8.86 -1.19
N TYR A 32 2.94 -9.64 -0.30
CA TYR A 32 2.31 -10.20 0.90
C TYR A 32 3.23 -9.93 2.10
N GLU A 33 3.08 -8.76 2.75
CA GLU A 33 3.75 -8.42 4.01
C GLU A 33 3.13 -7.14 4.65
N PRO A 34 3.32 -6.88 5.97
CA PRO A 34 2.48 -6.01 6.81
C PRO A 34 2.83 -4.52 6.72
N THR A 35 3.15 -4.01 5.54
CA THR A 35 3.62 -2.63 5.34
C THR A 35 2.50 -1.66 4.93
N SER A 36 1.24 -2.01 5.20
CA SER A 36 0.09 -1.14 4.89
C SER A 36 -0.62 -0.71 6.18
N PHE A 37 -0.66 0.59 6.43
CA PHE A 37 -1.42 1.18 7.53
C PHE A 37 -2.34 2.29 7.00
N TYR A 38 -3.47 2.49 7.69
CA TYR A 38 -4.35 3.63 7.45
C TYR A 38 -4.06 4.68 8.50
N ALA A 39 -3.72 5.89 8.04
CA ALA A 39 -3.69 7.06 8.90
C ALA A 39 -5.06 7.74 8.83
N PHE A 40 -5.67 7.96 10.00
CA PHE A 40 -6.88 8.76 10.14
C PHE A 40 -6.46 10.12 10.72
N GLU A 41 -7.09 11.20 10.24
CA GLU A 41 -6.91 12.55 10.80
C GLU A 41 -5.47 13.08 10.72
N SER A 42 -4.97 13.29 9.50
CA SER A 42 -3.72 14.03 9.29
C SER A 42 -4.02 15.49 8.97
N GLU A 43 -3.35 16.42 9.66
CA GLU A 43 -3.35 17.85 9.31
C GLU A 43 -2.49 18.15 8.08
N LEU A 44 -1.65 17.19 7.64
CA LEU A 44 -0.75 17.34 6.50
C LEU A 44 -1.45 16.96 5.19
N GLY A 45 -1.21 17.76 4.15
CA GLY A 45 -1.54 17.38 2.79
C GLY A 45 -0.68 16.21 2.31
N ILE A 46 -1.17 15.46 1.32
CA ILE A 46 -0.45 14.28 0.77
C ILE A 46 0.98 14.57 0.31
N SER A 47 1.25 15.80 -0.17
CA SER A 47 2.57 16.18 -0.68
C SER A 47 3.57 16.37 0.46
N ASP A 48 3.17 17.02 1.55
CA ASP A 48 4.02 17.24 2.73
C ASP A 48 4.29 15.92 3.46
N LEU A 49 3.27 15.07 3.54
CA LEU A 49 3.42 13.71 4.07
C LEU A 49 4.35 12.87 3.17
N ALA A 50 4.20 12.94 1.85
CA ALA A 50 5.10 12.24 0.93
C ALA A 50 6.56 12.71 1.05
N ALA A 51 6.80 14.02 1.20
CA ALA A 51 8.14 14.54 1.43
C ALA A 51 8.75 14.00 2.75
N THR A 52 7.95 13.95 3.81
CA THR A 52 8.35 13.39 5.11
C THR A 52 8.72 11.91 4.99
N LEU A 53 7.88 11.12 4.33
CA LEU A 53 8.11 9.69 4.12
C LEU A 53 9.32 9.42 3.21
N LYS A 54 9.53 10.25 2.18
CA LYS A 54 10.69 10.14 1.28
C LYS A 54 12.02 10.29 2.04
N ALA A 55 12.07 11.20 3.02
CA ALA A 55 13.25 11.40 3.85
C ALA A 55 13.55 10.21 4.79
N ALA A 56 12.56 9.35 5.05
CA ALA A 56 12.68 8.22 5.97
C ALA A 56 13.09 6.90 5.30
N ILE A 57 13.18 6.85 3.95
CA ILE A 57 13.46 5.63 3.19
C ILE A 57 14.70 5.77 2.31
N ARG A 58 15.28 4.64 1.87
CA ARG A 58 16.31 4.62 0.84
C ARG A 58 15.63 4.61 -0.53
N SER A 59 15.50 5.77 -1.15
CA SER A 59 14.71 5.92 -2.39
C SER A 59 15.22 5.09 -3.57
N ASP A 60 16.44 4.55 -3.52
CA ASP A 60 17.02 3.65 -4.53
C ASP A 60 16.63 2.19 -4.35
N ARG A 61 15.97 1.81 -3.23
CA ARG A 61 15.68 0.41 -2.88
C ARG A 61 14.28 0.20 -2.34
N ASP A 62 13.75 1.18 -1.63
CA ASP A 62 12.49 1.10 -0.90
C ASP A 62 11.37 1.74 -1.74
N LEU A 63 10.13 1.28 -1.54
CA LEU A 63 8.92 1.75 -2.23
C LEU A 63 7.81 2.02 -1.21
N ILE A 64 7.20 3.21 -1.29
CA ILE A 64 5.96 3.54 -0.58
C ILE A 64 4.90 3.92 -1.60
N ILE A 65 3.69 3.39 -1.39
CA ILE A 65 2.47 3.84 -2.07
C ILE A 65 1.59 4.53 -1.03
N LEU A 66 1.46 5.85 -1.16
CA LEU A 66 0.62 6.69 -0.31
C LEU A 66 -0.66 7.04 -1.08
N GLY A 67 -1.83 6.76 -0.50
CA GLY A 67 -3.12 7.09 -1.12
C GLY A 67 -4.01 7.88 -0.18
N MET A 68 -4.71 8.89 -0.71
CA MET A 68 -5.84 9.56 -0.08
C MET A 68 -7.10 9.25 -0.89
N PRO A 69 -7.90 8.24 -0.47
CA PRO A 69 -9.03 7.74 -1.24
C PRO A 69 -10.08 8.82 -1.55
N ASP A 70 -10.42 9.65 -0.56
CA ASP A 70 -11.47 10.67 -0.67
C ASP A 70 -11.15 11.75 -1.70
N PHE A 71 -9.87 12.02 -1.91
CA PHE A 71 -9.38 13.10 -2.77
C PHE A 71 -8.86 12.61 -4.13
N LYS A 72 -8.98 11.31 -4.42
CA LYS A 72 -8.38 10.68 -5.61
C LYS A 72 -6.95 11.18 -5.83
N SER A 73 -6.13 11.09 -4.79
CA SER A 73 -4.75 11.54 -4.83
C SER A 73 -3.85 10.44 -4.32
N GLY A 74 -2.73 10.22 -4.98
CA GLY A 74 -1.76 9.24 -4.55
C GLY A 74 -0.34 9.65 -4.90
N ARG A 75 0.62 9.16 -4.13
CA ARG A 75 2.05 9.30 -4.34
C ARG A 75 2.72 7.94 -4.34
N ILE A 76 3.58 7.73 -5.32
CA ILE A 76 4.60 6.67 -5.27
C ILE A 76 5.90 7.35 -4.88
N ILE A 77 6.58 6.79 -3.89
CA ILE A 77 7.79 7.36 -3.31
C ILE A 77 8.87 6.29 -3.35
N GLY A 78 10.03 6.63 -3.91
CA GLY A 78 11.17 5.71 -4.02
C GLY A 78 11.18 4.89 -5.31
N LYS A 79 11.67 3.66 -5.24
CA LYS A 79 11.95 2.83 -6.43
C LYS A 79 10.68 2.21 -7.00
N CYS A 80 10.24 2.73 -8.14
CA CYS A 80 9.06 2.26 -8.88
C CYS A 80 9.46 1.64 -10.22
N ASP A 81 9.69 0.32 -10.23
CA ASP A 81 10.10 -0.39 -11.45
C ASP A 81 8.91 -0.64 -12.41
N ASP A 82 7.70 -0.78 -11.87
CA ASP A 82 6.48 -1.00 -12.65
C ASP A 82 5.69 0.32 -12.84
N GLN A 83 5.72 0.83 -14.07
CA GLN A 83 5.09 2.10 -14.46
C GLN A 83 3.62 1.95 -14.85
N ASP A 84 3.08 0.73 -14.94
CA ASP A 84 1.68 0.52 -15.34
C ASP A 84 0.69 1.06 -14.31
N ILE A 85 1.12 1.21 -13.07
CA ILE A 85 0.33 1.84 -12.00
C ILE A 85 -0.15 3.26 -12.35
N PHE A 86 0.60 4.03 -13.14
CA PHE A 86 0.20 5.36 -13.60
C PHE A 86 -0.88 5.33 -14.68
N LYS A 87 -0.99 4.22 -15.42
CA LYS A 87 -2.07 3.98 -16.39
C LYS A 87 -3.34 3.49 -15.69
N ILE A 88 -3.18 2.59 -14.71
CA ILE A 88 -4.28 1.98 -13.96
C ILE A 88 -4.91 2.98 -12.98
N ILE A 89 -4.09 3.83 -12.35
CA ILE A 89 -4.52 4.82 -11.36
C ILE A 89 -4.07 6.21 -11.83
N PRO A 90 -4.86 6.89 -12.70
CA PRO A 90 -4.41 8.10 -13.41
C PRO A 90 -4.05 9.30 -12.54
N PHE A 91 -4.47 9.29 -11.26
CA PHE A 91 -4.17 10.34 -10.30
C PHE A 91 -2.91 10.10 -9.46
N MET A 92 -2.23 8.97 -9.68
CA MET A 92 -0.99 8.62 -9.00
C MET A 92 0.17 9.47 -9.56
N LYS A 93 1.04 9.97 -8.67
CA LYS A 93 2.22 10.77 -9.06
C LYS A 93 3.48 10.21 -8.42
N ASN A 94 4.57 10.16 -9.18
CA ASN A 94 5.88 9.80 -8.64
C ASN A 94 6.50 11.00 -7.89
N VAL A 95 7.21 10.76 -6.79
CA VAL A 95 7.84 11.80 -5.94
C VAL A 95 9.25 11.44 -5.55
#